data_AF-A0A1B0ZL07-F1
#
_entry.id   AF-A0A1B0ZL07-F1
#
_cell.length_a   1.000
_cell.length_b   1.000
_cell.length_c   1.000
_cell.angle_alpha   90.00
_cell.angle_beta   90.00
_cell.angle_gamma   90.00
#
_symmetry.space_group_name_H-M   'P 1'
#
loop_
_entity.id
_entity.type
_entity.pdbx_description
1 polymer ?
#
loop_
_entity_poly.entity_id
_entity_poly.type
_entity_poly.pdbx_seq_one_letter_code
_entity_poly.pdbx_strand_id
1 'polypeptide(L)'
;MNQPVKLDWPTPTTDVDTSKMRAALERLAVAVASSNGLAELIDPEESGADVPPALKDLADEMAGARVGEEFELNLLAEDRTDLGPFTLLGEPTSYYPLFETVDDAVILTLNDEGIPGGVWWIDEELDMHLLATSLDEYVDTVTRAIAALSPEASDPGEDVWRAVAASQRSTLTLLESVEDLSSHVEFAADGLSARLVADRA
;
A
#
# COMPACT_ATOMS: atom_id res chain seq x y z
N MET A 1 -21.84 -7.43 -11.52
CA MET A 1 -21.07 -8.35 -10.67
C MET A 1 -19.81 -8.70 -11.44
N ASN A 2 -18.78 -7.86 -11.32
CA ASN A 2 -17.44 -8.24 -11.75
C ASN A 2 -16.93 -9.22 -10.69
N GLN A 3 -16.51 -10.41 -11.11
CA GLN A 3 -15.74 -11.27 -10.21
C GLN A 3 -14.38 -10.60 -9.98
N PRO A 4 -13.82 -10.65 -8.76
CA PRO A 4 -12.46 -10.16 -8.53
C PRO A 4 -11.51 -10.89 -9.49
N VAL A 5 -10.68 -10.13 -10.20
CA VAL A 5 -9.70 -10.68 -11.15
C VAL A 5 -8.66 -11.44 -10.33
N LYS A 6 -8.66 -12.76 -10.44
CA LYS A 6 -7.66 -13.60 -9.78
C LYS A 6 -6.37 -13.59 -10.60
N LEU A 7 -5.28 -13.19 -9.98
CA LEU A 7 -3.95 -13.21 -10.55
C LEU A 7 -3.22 -14.50 -10.23
N ASP A 8 -2.33 -14.86 -11.14
CA ASP A 8 -1.31 -15.88 -10.91
C ASP A 8 -0.14 -15.26 -10.14
N TRP A 9 -0.38 -14.91 -8.87
CA TRP A 9 0.66 -14.33 -8.02
C TRP A 9 1.88 -15.25 -7.92
N PRO A 10 3.10 -14.72 -8.01
CA PRO A 10 4.31 -15.48 -7.75
C PRO A 10 4.29 -16.02 -6.31
N THR A 11 4.81 -17.24 -6.14
CA THR A 11 4.90 -17.90 -4.84
C THR A 11 6.35 -17.80 -4.36
N PRO A 12 6.59 -17.24 -3.16
CA PRO A 12 7.94 -17.14 -2.60
C PRO A 12 8.60 -18.51 -2.53
N THR A 13 9.83 -18.61 -3.05
CA THR A 13 10.63 -19.84 -2.99
C THR A 13 11.31 -20.01 -1.62
N THR A 14 11.30 -18.94 -0.81
CA THR A 14 11.84 -18.87 0.54
C THR A 14 10.79 -18.38 1.53
N ASP A 15 10.87 -18.83 2.78
CA ASP A 15 10.00 -18.35 3.84
C ASP A 15 10.19 -16.83 4.05
N VAL A 16 9.08 -16.09 4.03
CA VAL A 16 9.06 -14.65 4.32
C VAL A 16 9.05 -14.47 5.84
N ASP A 17 10.07 -13.79 6.39
CA ASP A 17 10.09 -13.45 7.82
C ASP A 17 9.03 -12.40 8.14
N THR A 18 7.94 -12.85 8.73
CA THR A 18 6.77 -12.04 9.09
C THR A 18 6.82 -11.52 10.54
N SER A 19 7.90 -11.80 11.29
CA SER A 19 7.99 -11.46 12.72
C SER A 19 7.92 -9.96 12.98
N LYS A 20 8.61 -9.16 12.17
CA LYS A 20 8.57 -7.70 12.28
C LYS A 20 7.20 -7.14 11.95
N MET A 21 6.56 -7.70 10.92
CA MET A 21 5.23 -7.30 10.52
C MET A 21 4.21 -7.56 11.62
N ARG A 22 4.17 -8.77 12.19
CA ARG A 22 3.27 -9.08 13.31
C ARG A 22 3.45 -8.10 14.47
N ALA A 23 4.69 -7.78 14.82
CA ALA A 23 4.97 -6.81 15.86
C ALA A 23 4.51 -5.38 15.51
N ALA A 24 4.54 -4.98 14.24
CA ALA A 24 3.99 -3.70 13.78
C ALA A 24 2.46 -3.70 13.84
N LEU A 25 1.81 -4.78 13.40
CA LEU A 25 0.36 -4.97 13.48
C LEU A 25 -0.15 -4.96 14.93
N GLU A 26 0.57 -5.59 15.86
CA GLU A 26 0.26 -5.51 17.30
C GLU A 26 0.29 -4.06 17.82
N ARG A 27 1.27 -3.25 17.39
CA ARG A 27 1.33 -1.83 17.78
C ARG A 27 0.22 -1.02 17.14
N LEU A 28 -0.15 -1.31 15.89
CA LEU A 28 -1.28 -0.69 15.22
C LEU A 28 -2.57 -0.93 16.01
N ALA A 29 -2.83 -2.18 16.42
CA ALA A 29 -3.99 -2.51 17.25
C ALA A 29 -4.03 -1.72 18.58
N VAL A 30 -2.87 -1.54 19.23
CA VAL A 30 -2.77 -0.72 20.45
C VAL A 30 -3.05 0.76 20.17
N ALA A 31 -2.53 1.32 19.07
CA ALA A 31 -2.77 2.71 18.69
C ALA A 31 -4.26 2.94 18.36
N VAL A 32 -4.87 2.04 17.61
CA VAL A 32 -6.30 2.08 17.27
C VAL A 32 -7.16 2.03 18.53
N ALA A 33 -6.88 1.11 19.46
CA ALA A 33 -7.59 1.04 20.74
C ALA A 33 -7.45 2.32 21.60
N SER A 34 -6.36 3.06 21.41
CA SER A 34 -6.07 4.31 22.14
C SER A 34 -6.61 5.57 21.43
N SER A 35 -7.16 5.43 20.22
CA SER A 35 -7.61 6.55 19.38
C SER A 35 -8.92 7.22 19.85
N ASN A 36 -9.54 6.72 20.92
CA ASN A 36 -10.88 7.12 21.39
C ASN A 36 -11.99 6.98 20.32
N GLY A 37 -11.86 5.99 19.44
CA GLY A 37 -12.85 5.70 18.39
C GLY A 37 -12.67 6.52 17.11
N LEU A 38 -11.55 7.23 16.96
CA LEU A 38 -11.20 7.89 15.69
C LEU A 38 -10.68 6.90 14.65
N ALA A 39 -10.21 5.74 15.08
CA ALA A 39 -9.74 4.67 14.22
C ALA A 39 -10.38 3.33 14.62
N GLU A 40 -10.51 2.44 13.64
CA GLU A 40 -11.09 1.10 13.78
C GLU A 40 -10.22 0.06 13.06
N LEU A 41 -10.17 -1.17 13.56
CA LEU A 41 -9.51 -2.27 12.88
C LEU A 41 -10.43 -2.83 11.78
N ILE A 42 -9.83 -3.25 10.66
CA ILE A 42 -10.56 -3.91 9.58
C ILE A 42 -10.67 -5.40 9.91
N ASP A 43 -11.87 -5.95 9.79
CA ASP A 43 -12.15 -7.37 10.01
C ASP A 43 -11.77 -8.21 8.78
N PRO A 44 -10.94 -9.25 8.93
CA PRO A 44 -10.56 -10.12 7.81
C PRO A 44 -11.67 -11.07 7.31
N GLU A 45 -12.70 -11.37 8.11
CA GLU A 45 -13.65 -12.46 7.82
C GLU A 45 -14.61 -12.18 6.64
N GLU A 46 -14.64 -10.96 6.11
CA GLU A 46 -15.56 -10.55 5.04
C GLU A 46 -14.92 -10.42 3.65
N SER A 47 -13.60 -10.65 3.51
CA SER A 47 -12.88 -10.33 2.26
C SER A 47 -12.77 -11.48 1.26
N GLY A 48 -13.11 -11.20 0.00
CA GLY A 48 -12.79 -11.97 -1.20
C GLY A 48 -11.51 -11.53 -1.92
N ALA A 49 -10.65 -10.73 -1.28
CA ALA A 49 -9.47 -10.13 -1.89
C ALA A 49 -8.50 -11.16 -2.48
N ASP A 50 -7.96 -10.84 -3.65
CA ASP A 50 -6.92 -11.63 -4.29
C ASP A 50 -5.53 -11.17 -3.82
N VAL A 51 -5.17 -11.62 -2.62
CA VAL A 51 -3.97 -11.20 -1.90
C VAL A 51 -2.73 -11.99 -2.35
N PRO A 52 -1.55 -11.35 -2.50
CA PRO A 52 -0.28 -12.04 -2.70
C PRO A 52 -0.04 -13.12 -1.63
N PRO A 53 0.46 -14.32 -1.98
CA PRO A 53 0.67 -15.41 -1.02
C PRO A 53 1.51 -15.01 0.20
N ALA A 54 2.49 -14.12 0.04
CA ALA A 54 3.35 -13.62 1.11
C ALA A 54 2.61 -12.80 2.18
N LEU A 55 1.44 -12.24 1.87
CA LEU A 55 0.65 -11.42 2.78
C LEU A 55 -0.54 -12.15 3.38
N LYS A 56 -0.93 -13.30 2.80
CA LYS A 56 -2.17 -14.00 3.17
C LYS A 56 -2.29 -14.28 4.67
N ASP A 57 -1.28 -14.91 5.25
CA ASP A 57 -1.30 -15.26 6.69
C ASP A 57 -1.42 -14.03 7.59
N LEU A 58 -0.79 -12.92 7.20
CA LEU A 58 -0.85 -11.66 7.94
C LEU A 58 -2.22 -10.99 7.81
N ALA A 59 -2.78 -11.00 6.60
CA ALA A 59 -4.07 -10.39 6.33
C ALA A 59 -5.21 -11.18 6.98
N ASP A 60 -5.08 -12.52 7.09
CA ASP A 60 -5.97 -13.38 7.86
C ASP A 60 -5.88 -13.10 9.39
N GLU A 61 -4.74 -12.63 9.89
CA GLU A 61 -4.55 -12.24 11.30
C GLU A 61 -5.13 -10.84 11.60
N MET A 62 -4.86 -9.85 10.73
CA MET A 62 -5.39 -8.49 10.85
C MET A 62 -5.36 -7.78 9.49
N ALA A 63 -6.54 -7.39 9.00
CA ALA A 63 -6.68 -6.82 7.66
C ALA A 63 -6.19 -5.37 7.52
N GLY A 64 -5.97 -4.66 8.63
CA GLY A 64 -5.47 -3.29 8.65
C GLY A 64 -6.27 -2.37 9.57
N ALA A 65 -6.34 -1.09 9.24
CA ALA A 65 -7.05 -0.09 10.04
C ALA A 65 -7.66 1.01 9.16
N ARG A 66 -8.82 1.51 9.58
CA ARG A 66 -9.52 2.64 8.97
C ARG A 66 -9.56 3.82 9.95
N VAL A 67 -9.42 5.03 9.43
CA VAL A 67 -9.50 6.28 10.19
C VAL A 67 -10.47 7.22 9.47
N GLY A 68 -11.60 7.51 10.09
CA GLY A 68 -12.69 8.23 9.43
C GLY A 68 -13.19 7.53 8.16
N GLU A 69 -13.63 8.31 7.17
CA GLU A 69 -14.07 7.80 5.87
C GLU A 69 -12.98 7.90 4.78
N GLU A 70 -11.87 8.57 5.08
CA GLU A 70 -10.91 9.02 4.05
C GLU A 70 -9.61 8.24 4.03
N PHE A 71 -9.17 7.67 5.17
CA PHE A 71 -7.92 6.94 5.25
C PHE A 71 -8.14 5.48 5.63
N GLU A 72 -7.54 4.60 4.84
CA GLU A 72 -7.54 3.17 5.10
C GLU A 72 -6.16 2.58 4.79
N LEU A 73 -5.60 1.86 5.75
CA LEU A 73 -4.55 0.88 5.49
C LEU A 73 -5.24 -0.46 5.30
N ASN A 74 -5.26 -0.98 4.07
CA ASN A 74 -5.93 -2.23 3.73
C ASN A 74 -4.96 -3.29 3.20
N LEU A 75 -4.81 -4.40 3.91
CA LEU A 75 -4.06 -5.57 3.46
C LEU A 75 -4.93 -6.53 2.63
N LEU A 76 -6.24 -6.33 2.61
CA LEU A 76 -7.27 -7.11 1.93
C LEU A 76 -8.01 -6.25 0.88
N ALA A 77 -7.28 -5.59 -0.01
CA ALA A 77 -7.86 -4.78 -1.07
C ALA A 77 -8.70 -5.65 -2.03
N GLU A 78 -10.03 -5.61 -1.88
CA GLU A 78 -10.97 -6.41 -2.68
C GLU A 78 -11.18 -5.85 -4.09
N ASP A 79 -11.32 -4.53 -4.17
CA ASP A 79 -11.56 -3.80 -5.40
C ASP A 79 -10.24 -3.33 -6.00
N ARG A 80 -9.46 -4.28 -6.51
CA ARG A 80 -8.41 -3.90 -7.45
C ARG A 80 -9.10 -3.49 -8.75
N THR A 81 -9.35 -2.19 -8.89
CA THR A 81 -9.80 -1.64 -10.16
C THR A 81 -8.73 -1.96 -11.20
N ASP A 82 -9.15 -2.56 -12.32
CA ASP A 82 -8.31 -2.80 -13.49
C ASP A 82 -7.95 -1.48 -14.22
N LEU A 83 -8.30 -0.35 -13.61
CA LEU A 83 -8.25 1.01 -14.15
C LEU A 83 -7.86 1.96 -13.01
N GLY A 84 -6.56 2.10 -12.76
CA GLY A 84 -5.98 3.03 -11.79
C GLY A 84 -4.56 3.44 -12.19
N PRO A 85 -3.99 4.51 -11.63
CA PRO A 85 -2.69 5.03 -12.05
C PRO A 85 -1.56 4.00 -11.92
N PHE A 86 -1.64 3.10 -10.94
CA PHE A 86 -0.68 2.02 -10.74
C PHE A 86 -0.73 0.92 -11.81
N THR A 87 -1.82 0.80 -12.58
CA THR A 87 -1.94 -0.20 -13.66
C THR A 87 -0.98 0.04 -14.82
N LEU A 88 -0.37 1.24 -14.87
CA LEU A 88 0.62 1.65 -15.85
C LEU A 88 2.05 1.31 -15.43
N LEU A 89 2.26 0.86 -14.19
CA LEU A 89 3.61 0.69 -13.64
C LEU A 89 4.32 -0.54 -14.19
N GLY A 90 3.61 -1.61 -14.49
CA GLY A 90 4.24 -2.85 -14.92
C GLY A 90 3.29 -4.04 -14.86
N GLU A 91 3.85 -5.24 -14.65
CA GLU A 91 3.03 -6.43 -14.52
C GLU A 91 2.11 -6.31 -13.30
N PRO A 92 0.82 -6.67 -13.40
CA PRO A 92 -0.13 -6.53 -12.29
C PRO A 92 0.21 -7.36 -11.04
N THR A 93 1.17 -8.27 -11.14
CA THR A 93 1.70 -9.10 -10.05
C THR A 93 2.94 -8.51 -9.37
N SER A 94 3.45 -7.37 -9.86
CA SER A 94 4.63 -6.68 -9.32
C SER A 94 4.30 -5.61 -8.27
N TYR A 95 3.02 -5.38 -8.01
CA TYR A 95 2.56 -4.45 -6.98
C TYR A 95 1.21 -4.89 -6.41
N TYR A 96 0.88 -4.40 -5.22
CA TYR A 96 -0.39 -4.64 -4.54
C TYR A 96 -0.88 -3.34 -3.89
N PRO A 97 -2.13 -2.88 -4.16
CA PRO A 97 -2.66 -1.66 -3.56
C PRO A 97 -2.88 -1.84 -2.05
N LEU A 98 -2.55 -0.81 -1.27
CA LEU A 98 -2.77 -0.73 0.17
C LEU A 98 -3.79 0.34 0.55
N PHE A 99 -3.96 1.35 -0.31
CA PHE A 99 -4.85 2.49 -0.16
C PHE A 99 -5.07 3.12 -1.54
N GLU A 100 -6.29 3.53 -1.86
CA GLU A 100 -6.62 4.21 -3.12
C GLU A 100 -7.75 5.21 -2.89
N THR A 101 -7.57 6.42 -3.41
CA THR A 101 -8.60 7.45 -3.56
C THR A 101 -8.69 7.84 -5.03
N VAL A 102 -9.48 8.87 -5.34
CA VAL A 102 -9.54 9.43 -6.71
C VAL A 102 -8.22 10.07 -7.11
N ASP A 103 -7.47 10.61 -6.14
CA ASP A 103 -6.31 11.46 -6.37
C ASP A 103 -5.00 10.78 -5.93
N ASP A 104 -5.06 9.82 -5.01
CA ASP A 104 -3.88 9.18 -4.40
C ASP A 104 -3.95 7.65 -4.46
N ALA A 105 -2.82 6.98 -4.66
CA ALA A 105 -2.71 5.54 -4.47
C ALA A 105 -1.44 5.18 -3.70
N VAL A 106 -1.54 4.28 -2.71
CA VAL A 106 -0.39 3.67 -2.05
C VAL A 106 -0.30 2.21 -2.45
N ILE A 107 0.87 1.81 -2.93
CA ILE A 107 1.15 0.45 -3.38
C ILE A 107 2.33 -0.16 -2.62
N LEU A 108 2.25 -1.46 -2.41
CA LEU A 108 3.37 -2.31 -2.05
C LEU A 108 3.99 -2.90 -3.30
N THR A 109 5.30 -2.81 -3.46
CA THR A 109 6.01 -3.51 -4.54
C THR A 109 6.28 -4.97 -4.19
N LEU A 110 6.30 -5.83 -5.19
CA LEU A 110 6.62 -7.25 -5.10
C LEU A 110 7.71 -7.57 -6.11
N ASN A 111 8.71 -8.35 -5.70
CA ASN A 111 9.70 -8.85 -6.65
C ASN A 111 9.16 -10.06 -7.45
N ASP A 112 9.98 -10.60 -8.35
CA ASP A 112 9.62 -11.75 -9.22
C ASP A 112 9.22 -13.02 -8.44
N GLU A 113 9.55 -13.11 -7.16
CA GLU A 113 9.17 -14.21 -6.27
C GLU A 113 7.95 -13.88 -5.40
N GLY A 114 7.35 -12.70 -5.55
CA GLY A 114 6.22 -12.24 -4.74
C GLY A 114 6.58 -11.80 -3.34
N ILE A 115 7.88 -11.51 -3.09
CA ILE A 115 8.35 -11.02 -1.80
C ILE A 115 8.09 -9.51 -1.71
N PRO A 116 7.44 -9.02 -0.64
CA PRO A 116 7.24 -7.61 -0.37
C PRO A 116 8.53 -6.78 -0.35
N GLY A 117 8.53 -5.69 -1.11
CA GLY A 117 9.57 -4.67 -1.15
C GLY A 117 9.14 -3.37 -0.47
N GLY A 118 9.41 -2.23 -1.11
CA GLY A 118 9.05 -0.89 -0.65
C GLY A 118 7.58 -0.54 -0.86
N VAL A 119 7.12 0.45 -0.09
CA VAL A 119 5.78 1.05 -0.18
C VAL A 119 5.89 2.44 -0.79
N TRP A 120 5.12 2.66 -1.85
CA TRP A 120 5.16 3.85 -2.69
C TRP A 120 3.79 4.51 -2.73
N TRP A 121 3.78 5.84 -2.69
CA TRP A 121 2.62 6.67 -2.97
C TRP A 121 2.70 7.22 -4.38
N ILE A 122 1.58 7.25 -5.09
CA ILE A 122 1.36 7.89 -6.39
C ILE A 122 0.37 9.02 -6.15
N ASP A 123 0.75 10.26 -6.43
CA ASP A 123 -0.09 11.43 -6.24
C ASP A 123 -0.94 11.77 -7.48
N GLU A 124 -1.68 12.87 -7.41
CA GLU A 124 -2.59 13.34 -8.48
C GLU A 124 -1.85 13.66 -9.79
N GLU A 125 -0.57 14.03 -9.70
CA GLU A 125 0.30 14.35 -10.83
C GLU A 125 1.05 13.11 -11.35
N LEU A 126 0.77 11.94 -10.79
CA LEU A 126 1.45 10.67 -11.06
C LEU A 126 2.92 10.66 -10.61
N ASP A 127 3.33 11.56 -9.72
CA ASP A 127 4.64 11.46 -9.07
C ASP A 127 4.64 10.29 -8.09
N MET A 128 5.74 9.54 -8.06
CA MET A 128 5.93 8.39 -7.18
C MET A 128 6.84 8.73 -6.01
N HIS A 129 6.36 8.50 -4.79
CA HIS A 129 7.03 8.86 -3.54
C HIS A 129 7.30 7.60 -2.70
N LEU A 130 8.57 7.32 -2.41
CA LEU A 130 8.91 6.21 -1.51
C LEU A 130 8.53 6.61 -0.08
N LEU A 131 7.47 6.00 0.46
CA LEU A 131 7.01 6.22 1.83
C LEU A 131 7.81 5.39 2.83
N ALA A 132 8.04 4.12 2.50
CA ALA A 132 8.74 3.19 3.37
C ALA A 132 9.53 2.14 2.57
N THR A 133 10.63 1.66 3.15
CA THR A 133 11.45 0.61 2.52
C THR A 133 10.93 -0.81 2.77
N SER A 134 9.88 -0.94 3.58
CA SER A 134 9.22 -2.21 3.86
C SER A 134 7.80 -1.98 4.38
N LEU A 135 6.94 -2.98 4.25
CA LEU A 135 5.55 -2.88 4.72
C LEU A 135 5.48 -2.64 6.24
N ASP A 136 6.35 -3.25 7.05
CA ASP A 136 6.31 -3.09 8.53
C ASP A 136 6.65 -1.66 8.94
N GLU A 137 7.56 -1.02 8.21
CA GLU A 137 7.92 0.38 8.43
C GLU A 137 6.79 1.34 8.03
N TYR A 138 6.05 1.01 6.96
CA TYR A 138 4.84 1.74 6.58
C TYR A 138 3.76 1.63 7.64
N VAL A 139 3.48 0.40 8.12
CA VAL A 139 2.52 0.16 9.21
C VAL A 139 2.91 0.91 10.49
N ASP A 140 4.20 0.91 10.85
CA ASP A 140 4.69 1.68 12.00
C ASP A 140 4.54 3.20 11.79
N THR A 141 4.59 3.69 10.55
CA THR A 141 4.35 5.10 10.23
C THR A 141 2.89 5.47 10.41
N VAL A 142 1.97 4.67 9.86
CA VAL A 142 0.51 4.83 10.07
C VAL A 142 0.18 4.74 11.56
N THR A 143 0.76 3.78 12.27
CA THR A 143 0.59 3.60 13.72
C THR A 143 0.96 4.86 14.49
N ARG A 144 2.10 5.49 14.16
CA ARG A 144 2.53 6.75 14.78
C ARG A 144 1.58 7.90 14.46
N ALA A 145 1.08 7.98 13.23
CA ALA A 145 0.12 9.00 12.82
C ALA A 145 -1.20 8.88 13.60
N ILE A 146 -1.76 7.67 13.69
CA ILE A 146 -2.96 7.38 14.49
C ILE A 146 -2.74 7.72 15.96
N ALA A 147 -1.60 7.31 16.53
CA ALA A 147 -1.27 7.60 17.93
C ALA A 147 -1.08 9.10 18.23
N ALA A 148 -0.84 9.92 17.20
CA ALA A 148 -0.68 11.36 17.33
C ALA A 148 -2.00 12.14 17.13
N LEU A 149 -3.09 11.47 16.79
CA LEU A 149 -4.39 12.11 16.57
C LEU A 149 -4.86 12.88 17.81
N SER A 150 -5.34 14.10 17.56
CA SER A 150 -6.04 14.87 18.58
C SER A 150 -7.44 14.27 18.80
N PRO A 151 -7.91 14.12 20.06
CA PRO A 151 -9.31 13.76 20.33
C PRO A 151 -10.33 14.76 19.77
N GLU A 152 -9.89 15.96 19.41
CA GLU A 152 -10.70 17.05 18.84
C GLU A 152 -10.49 17.20 17.32
N ALA A 153 -9.82 16.24 16.67
CA ALA A 153 -9.61 16.27 15.22
C ALA A 153 -10.95 16.34 14.49
N SER A 154 -11.09 17.36 13.63
CA SER A 154 -12.28 17.49 12.77
C SER A 154 -12.23 16.52 11.60
N ASP A 155 -11.02 16.22 11.13
CA ASP A 155 -10.78 15.30 10.02
C ASP A 155 -9.60 14.37 10.31
N PRO A 156 -9.83 13.28 11.08
CA PRO A 156 -8.76 12.39 11.49
C PRO A 156 -8.17 11.60 10.31
N GLY A 157 -8.94 11.38 9.23
CA GLY A 157 -8.47 10.68 8.04
C GLY A 157 -7.44 11.50 7.29
N GLU A 158 -7.80 12.73 6.90
CA GLU A 158 -6.87 13.69 6.28
C GLU A 158 -5.62 13.93 7.14
N ASP A 159 -5.78 14.08 8.47
CA ASP A 159 -4.66 14.32 9.38
C ASP A 159 -3.66 13.14 9.40
N VAL A 160 -4.15 11.89 9.38
CA VAL A 160 -3.30 10.70 9.26
C VAL A 160 -2.63 10.67 7.90
N TRP A 161 -3.38 10.87 6.82
CA TRP A 161 -2.83 10.86 5.46
C TRP A 161 -1.71 11.89 5.30
N ARG A 162 -1.94 13.13 5.74
CA ARG A 162 -0.95 14.21 5.70
C ARG A 162 0.31 13.86 6.48
N ALA A 163 0.18 13.22 7.65
CA ALA A 163 1.32 12.78 8.45
C ALA A 163 2.12 11.65 7.77
N VAL A 164 1.44 10.73 7.07
CA VAL A 164 2.05 9.65 6.30
C VAL A 164 2.76 10.20 5.06
N ALA A 165 2.09 11.03 4.25
CA ALA A 165 2.67 11.66 3.07
C ALA A 165 3.92 12.49 3.43
N ALA A 166 3.90 13.20 4.56
CA ALA A 166 5.05 13.95 5.05
C ALA A 166 6.27 13.08 5.41
N SER A 167 6.12 11.76 5.55
CA SER A 167 7.24 10.83 5.81
C SER A 167 7.97 10.38 4.55
N GLN A 168 7.58 10.86 3.36
CA GLN A 168 8.23 10.53 2.10
C GLN A 168 9.75 10.72 2.13
N ARG A 169 10.46 9.79 1.50
CA ARG A 169 11.93 9.71 1.54
C ARG A 169 12.60 10.08 0.22
N SER A 170 11.91 9.86 -0.89
CA SER A 170 12.41 10.07 -2.25
C SER A 170 11.24 10.19 -3.21
N THR A 171 11.44 10.88 -4.34
CA THR A 171 10.42 11.11 -5.36
C THR A 171 10.98 10.77 -6.75
N LEU A 172 10.13 10.17 -7.58
CA LEU A 172 10.36 9.85 -8.99
C LEU A 172 9.18 10.39 -9.80
N THR A 173 9.43 11.22 -10.80
CA THR A 173 8.38 11.76 -11.65
C THR A 173 8.05 10.87 -12.84
N LEU A 174 6.77 10.50 -12.98
CA LEU A 174 6.21 9.87 -14.16
C LEU A 174 5.68 11.01 -15.06
N LEU A 175 6.14 11.13 -16.31
CA LEU A 175 5.93 12.31 -17.16
C LEU A 175 4.43 12.68 -17.40
N GLU A 176 4.12 13.97 -17.40
CA GLU A 176 2.77 14.60 -17.42
C GLU A 176 1.90 14.40 -18.71
N SER A 177 2.37 13.72 -19.75
CA SER A 177 1.69 13.70 -21.05
C SER A 177 1.03 12.35 -21.35
N VAL A 178 -0.28 12.40 -21.64
CA VAL A 178 -1.10 11.27 -22.14
C VAL A 178 -0.53 10.66 -23.45
N GLU A 179 0.31 11.40 -24.19
CA GLU A 179 1.02 10.87 -25.37
C GLU A 179 2.28 10.04 -25.03
N ASP A 180 2.77 10.11 -23.79
CA ASP A 180 4.02 9.46 -23.32
C ASP A 180 3.78 8.21 -22.44
N LEU A 181 2.52 7.76 -22.31
CA LEU A 181 2.10 6.58 -21.51
C LEU A 181 2.64 5.23 -22.00
N SER A 182 3.67 5.22 -22.86
CA SER A 182 4.39 4.02 -23.31
C SER A 182 5.53 3.60 -22.38
N SER A 183 5.86 4.40 -21.35
CA SER A 183 6.92 4.06 -20.40
C SER A 183 6.44 3.15 -19.28
N HIS A 184 7.04 1.96 -19.17
CA HIS A 184 6.84 1.05 -18.04
C HIS A 184 7.80 1.41 -16.90
N VAL A 185 7.40 1.20 -15.65
CA VAL A 185 8.29 1.36 -14.48
C VAL A 185 8.92 0.01 -14.14
N GLU A 186 10.24 -0.06 -14.18
CA GLU A 186 10.96 -1.20 -13.60
C GLU A 186 11.36 -0.87 -12.18
N PHE A 187 10.79 -1.62 -11.22
CA PHE A 187 11.35 -1.70 -9.89
C PHE A 187 12.62 -2.55 -9.92
N ALA A 188 13.66 -2.10 -9.22
CA ALA A 188 14.80 -2.93 -8.94
C ALA A 188 14.36 -4.17 -8.15
N ALA A 189 15.17 -5.23 -8.17
CA ALA A 189 14.87 -6.48 -7.47
C ALA A 189 14.66 -6.32 -5.94
N ASP A 190 15.09 -5.18 -5.37
CA ASP A 190 14.87 -4.83 -3.97
C ASP A 190 13.52 -4.12 -3.70
N GLY A 191 12.79 -3.70 -4.73
CA GLY A 191 11.54 -2.93 -4.63
C GLY A 191 11.71 -1.50 -4.09
N LEU A 192 12.95 -1.03 -3.90
CA LEU A 192 13.27 0.27 -3.29
C LEU A 192 13.60 1.35 -4.30
N SER A 193 14.09 0.93 -5.46
CA SER A 193 14.42 1.84 -6.55
C SER A 193 13.50 1.57 -7.72
N ALA A 194 13.03 2.62 -8.37
CA ALA A 194 12.23 2.54 -9.58
C ALA A 194 12.89 3.37 -10.68
N ARG A 195 12.74 2.92 -11.93
CA ARG A 195 13.15 3.70 -13.09
C ARG A 195 12.11 3.60 -14.19
N LEU A 196 11.99 4.67 -14.97
CA LEU A 196 11.26 4.66 -16.22
C LEU A 196 12.03 3.83 -17.26
N VAL A 197 11.31 2.94 -17.92
CA VAL A 197 11.79 2.13 -19.04
C VAL A 197 11.02 2.56 -20.27
N ALA A 198 11.74 3.21 -21.18
CA ALA A 198 11.23 3.43 -22.52
C ALA A 198 11.05 2.08 -23.21
N ASP A 199 9.92 1.91 -23.89
CA ASP A 199 9.53 0.68 -24.59
C ASP A 199 10.71 0.10 -25.36
N ARG A 200 11.06 -1.17 -25.09
CA ARG A 200 12.12 -1.87 -25.81
C ARG A 200 11.61 -2.16 -27.23
N ALA A 201 12.00 -1.30 -28.18
CA ALA A 201 11.77 -1.50 -29.61
C ALA A 201 12.29 -2.84 -30.14
#